data_AF-A0A1B6AGB5-F1
#
_entry.id   AF-A0A1B6AGB5-F1
#
_cell.length_a   1.000
_cell.length_b   1.000
_cell.length_c   1.000
_cell.angle_alpha   90.00
_cell.angle_beta   90.00
_cell.angle_gamma   90.00
#
_symmetry.space_group_name_H-M   'P 1'
#
loop_
_entity.id
_entity.type
_entity.pdbx_description
1 polymer ?
#
loop_
_entity_poly.entity_id
_entity_poly.type
_entity_poly.pdbx_seq_one_letter_code
_entity_poly.pdbx_strand_id
1 'polypeptide(L)'
;MGMLAAMPPSPSIRPHGAEPPVRERPVRDRGDACPGALRLHSAADGGLARVRVAAGDLTVCQATALADAADRLGDGHLSLTSRGNVELRGLPDDCGTRLAALLREAGLLPSERHERIRNILASPLAGLDRNTPADVRIWARELDALLCASPSATALSGRFLFVLDDGRGDVATLGGDVTLVAERGGAGSGTGPGSGTGSGTGSGSGSGGGALLRVGDDPAALRIAGRDAARAALIAAEAFLATAEASGSGAWRVRELPDGQGLTALGVAARLQAAGITAEHTQHTQHIQHTQHTEYAEHPEYAQHTEHPEHPEYTERTAMADSSAPGIIEGADGRHTALSVLAPLGRLSTAQWRLLTDTAAHHGSGELRLTPWRGIVLPGLPAATAAARLTALSAAGLVTDPSSPWYRLGACTGRPGCAKSRTDVRADATAAIGAGAPVPHTPVASLRDLPVHLPVHWSGCERRCGHPHGTWIDVLATPEGYRASVVQPPHAPPAPHAPPAPPAPPAPQETRPQ
;
A
#
# COMPACT_ATOMS: atom_id res chain seq x y z
N MET A 1 -66.92 -26.76 -3.90
CA MET A 1 -66.73 -25.47 -4.59
C MET A 1 -65.31 -25.03 -4.30
N GLY A 2 -64.40 -25.18 -5.28
CA GLY A 2 -62.99 -24.86 -5.11
C GLY A 2 -62.73 -23.37 -5.16
N MET A 3 -61.65 -22.92 -4.51
CA MET A 3 -61.10 -21.59 -4.72
C MET A 3 -59.60 -21.72 -4.89
N LEU A 4 -59.17 -21.50 -6.13
CA LEU A 4 -57.80 -21.45 -6.60
C LEU A 4 -57.07 -20.25 -6.00
N ALA A 5 -55.87 -20.48 -5.49
CA ALA A 5 -54.92 -19.45 -5.09
C ALA A 5 -54.34 -18.77 -6.34
N ALA A 6 -54.44 -17.43 -6.41
CA ALA A 6 -53.76 -16.62 -7.41
C ALA A 6 -52.34 -16.29 -6.93
N MET A 7 -51.33 -16.70 -7.71
CA MET A 7 -49.93 -16.32 -7.49
C MET A 7 -49.70 -14.82 -7.81
N PRO A 8 -48.81 -14.12 -7.09
CA PRO A 8 -48.33 -12.81 -7.52
C PRO A 8 -47.40 -12.97 -8.75
N PRO A 9 -47.37 -11.98 -9.67
CA PRO A 9 -46.60 -12.08 -10.91
C PRO A 9 -45.08 -12.07 -10.64
N SER A 10 -44.38 -12.94 -11.37
CA SER A 10 -42.92 -12.99 -11.44
C SER A 10 -42.32 -11.65 -11.89
N PRO A 11 -41.18 -11.20 -11.32
CA PRO A 11 -40.54 -9.98 -11.79
C PRO A 11 -40.00 -10.18 -13.21
N SER A 12 -40.40 -9.28 -14.10
CA SER A 12 -40.01 -9.22 -15.50
C SER A 12 -38.49 -9.03 -15.67
N ILE A 13 -37.89 -9.87 -16.52
CA ILE A 13 -36.52 -9.75 -17.02
C ILE A 13 -36.35 -8.38 -17.71
N ARG A 14 -35.33 -7.60 -17.31
CA ARG A 14 -34.98 -6.34 -18.00
C ARG A 14 -34.36 -6.65 -19.37
N PRO A 15 -34.66 -5.90 -20.44
CA PRO A 15 -33.94 -6.01 -21.70
C PRO A 15 -32.47 -5.60 -21.50
N HIS A 16 -31.55 -6.39 -22.03
CA HIS A 16 -30.16 -6.00 -22.23
C HIS A 16 -30.11 -4.74 -23.14
N GLY A 17 -29.59 -3.63 -22.63
CA GLY A 17 -29.38 -2.42 -23.45
C GLY A 17 -29.51 -1.05 -22.75
N ALA A 18 -29.64 -0.97 -21.43
CA ALA A 18 -29.60 0.32 -20.74
C ALA A 18 -28.15 0.75 -20.49
N GLU A 19 -27.77 1.93 -20.99
CA GLU A 19 -26.53 2.63 -20.61
C GLU A 19 -26.38 2.66 -19.07
N PRO A 20 -25.14 2.53 -18.55
CA PRO A 20 -24.92 2.61 -17.12
C PRO A 20 -25.37 3.98 -16.60
N PRO A 21 -26.06 4.06 -15.45
CA PRO A 21 -26.52 5.33 -14.91
C PRO A 21 -25.30 6.21 -14.63
N VAL A 22 -25.33 7.44 -15.17
CA VAL A 22 -24.41 8.52 -14.84
C VAL A 22 -24.37 8.62 -13.32
N ARG A 23 -23.18 8.45 -12.71
CA ARG A 23 -23.01 8.58 -11.26
C ARG A 23 -23.32 10.03 -10.87
N GLU A 24 -24.53 10.30 -10.39
CA GLU A 24 -24.84 11.54 -9.68
C GLU A 24 -23.90 11.68 -8.48
N ARG A 25 -23.17 12.79 -8.45
CA ARG A 25 -22.08 13.06 -7.51
C ARG A 25 -22.59 13.85 -6.31
N PRO A 26 -22.28 13.45 -5.07
CA PRO A 26 -22.64 14.23 -3.91
C PRO A 26 -21.67 15.42 -3.79
N VAL A 27 -22.14 16.62 -4.12
CA VAL A 27 -21.57 17.85 -3.53
C VAL A 27 -21.77 17.71 -2.02
N ARG A 28 -20.67 17.73 -1.25
CA ARG A 28 -20.70 17.38 0.17
C ARG A 28 -20.88 18.62 1.04
N ASP A 29 -21.83 18.54 1.97
CA ASP A 29 -22.20 19.60 2.92
C ASP A 29 -21.40 19.56 4.24
N ARG A 30 -20.53 18.55 4.44
CA ARG A 30 -19.69 18.40 5.64
C ARG A 30 -18.20 18.32 5.28
N GLY A 31 -17.39 19.08 6.02
CA GLY A 31 -15.92 19.06 5.92
C GLY A 31 -15.28 17.71 6.26
N ASP A 32 -13.98 17.60 6.04
CA ASP A 32 -13.21 16.37 6.27
C ASP A 32 -13.35 15.86 7.72
N ALA A 33 -13.70 14.59 7.90
CA ALA A 33 -13.89 13.94 9.18
C ALA A 33 -12.77 12.93 9.53
N CYS A 34 -11.64 12.96 8.82
CA CYS A 34 -10.49 12.11 9.15
C CYS A 34 -10.04 12.35 10.60
N PRO A 35 -9.84 11.28 11.39
CA PRO A 35 -9.27 11.39 12.73
C PRO A 35 -7.85 11.93 12.63
N GLY A 36 -7.54 12.88 13.51
CA GLY A 36 -6.22 13.48 13.67
C GLY A 36 -5.80 13.50 15.12
N ALA A 37 -4.59 13.99 15.39
CA ALA A 37 -4.06 14.17 16.75
C ALA A 37 -4.72 15.34 17.48
N LEU A 38 -5.16 16.37 16.74
CA LEU A 38 -5.85 17.54 17.29
C LEU A 38 -7.38 17.38 17.28
N ARG A 39 -7.91 16.56 16.37
CA ARG A 39 -9.34 16.29 16.24
C ARG A 39 -9.61 14.80 16.29
N LEU A 40 -9.91 14.32 17.49
CA LEU A 40 -10.28 12.94 17.73
C LEU A 40 -11.57 12.60 17.00
N HIS A 41 -11.67 11.37 16.52
CA HIS A 41 -12.93 10.81 16.04
C HIS A 41 -13.64 10.10 17.19
N SER A 42 -14.93 10.38 17.38
CA SER A 42 -15.74 9.64 18.35
C SER A 42 -15.99 8.22 17.82
N ALA A 43 -15.45 7.22 18.50
CA ALA A 43 -15.66 5.81 18.26
C ALA A 43 -16.43 5.17 19.44
N ALA A 44 -16.80 3.90 19.31
CA ALA A 44 -17.64 3.23 20.31
C ALA A 44 -16.88 2.87 21.59
N ASP A 45 -15.55 2.77 21.50
CA ASP A 45 -14.61 2.56 22.60
C ASP A 45 -14.10 3.88 23.21
N GLY A 46 -14.54 5.04 22.71
CA GLY A 46 -14.02 6.36 23.08
C GLY A 46 -13.42 7.09 21.88
N GLY A 47 -12.62 8.12 22.14
CA GLY A 47 -11.89 8.86 21.12
C GLY A 47 -10.85 7.98 20.40
N LEU A 48 -10.72 8.23 19.10
CA LEU A 48 -9.72 7.65 18.20
C LEU A 48 -8.83 8.78 17.66
N ALA A 49 -7.53 8.66 17.90
CA ALA A 49 -6.52 9.46 17.23
C ALA A 49 -5.78 8.59 16.21
N ARG A 50 -5.61 9.12 15.00
CA ARG A 50 -4.63 8.58 14.06
C ARG A 50 -3.41 9.47 14.11
N VAL A 51 -2.25 8.86 14.38
CA VAL A 51 -0.97 9.57 14.34
C VAL A 51 -0.37 9.37 12.96
N ARG A 52 0.00 10.48 12.33
CA ARG A 52 0.70 10.47 11.06
C ARG A 52 2.17 10.12 11.31
N VAL A 53 2.66 9.14 10.57
CA VAL A 53 4.04 8.69 10.56
C VAL A 53 4.50 8.73 9.12
N ALA A 54 5.19 9.81 8.73
CA ALA A 54 5.63 9.99 7.34
C ALA A 54 6.52 8.80 6.93
N ALA A 55 6.22 8.19 5.78
CA ALA A 55 6.87 6.99 5.26
C ALA A 55 6.73 5.73 6.16
N GLY A 56 6.05 5.83 7.30
CA GLY A 56 6.09 4.82 8.35
C GLY A 56 7.34 4.86 9.23
N ASP A 57 8.21 5.87 9.08
CA ASP A 57 9.49 5.96 9.82
C ASP A 57 9.28 6.51 11.24
N LEU A 58 9.74 5.77 12.24
CA LEU A 58 9.76 6.18 13.64
C LEU A 58 11.18 6.08 14.20
N THR A 59 11.58 7.12 14.93
CA THR A 59 12.71 7.02 15.86
C THR A 59 12.29 6.28 17.13
N VAL A 60 13.28 5.76 17.87
CA VAL A 60 13.06 5.18 19.20
C VAL A 60 12.31 6.15 20.13
N CYS A 61 12.68 7.44 20.15
CA CYS A 61 12.02 8.44 20.99
C CYS A 61 10.53 8.60 20.65
N GLN A 62 10.20 8.65 19.35
CA GLN A 62 8.81 8.72 18.88
C GLN A 62 8.03 7.46 19.24
N ALA A 63 8.64 6.29 19.06
CA ALA A 63 8.01 5.02 19.43
C ALA A 63 7.77 4.93 20.94
N THR A 64 8.70 5.35 21.79
CA THR A 64 8.50 5.41 23.25
C THR A 64 7.35 6.34 23.62
N ALA A 65 7.29 7.54 23.03
CA ALA A 65 6.21 8.50 23.30
C ALA A 65 4.82 7.96 22.90
N LEU A 66 4.74 7.19 21.82
CA LEU A 66 3.50 6.51 21.41
C LEU A 66 3.06 5.44 22.42
N ALA A 67 4.00 4.65 22.96
CA ALA A 67 3.68 3.70 24.03
C ALA A 67 3.19 4.40 25.29
N ASP A 68 3.86 5.48 25.70
CA ASP A 68 3.45 6.27 26.87
C ASP A 68 2.08 6.91 26.66
N ALA A 69 1.76 7.39 25.45
CA ALA A 69 0.43 7.90 25.12
C ALA A 69 -0.64 6.80 25.20
N ALA A 70 -0.36 5.60 24.67
CA ALA A 70 -1.28 4.47 24.73
C ALA A 70 -1.55 4.01 26.17
N ASP A 71 -0.52 3.93 27.02
CA ASP A 71 -0.65 3.54 28.43
C ASP A 71 -1.38 4.60 29.27
N ARG A 72 -1.06 5.89 29.06
CA ARG A 72 -1.54 6.97 29.92
C ARG A 72 -2.90 7.52 29.52
N LEU A 73 -3.23 7.47 28.23
CA LEU A 73 -4.41 8.12 27.66
C LEU A 73 -5.35 7.17 26.95
N GLY A 74 -4.88 6.03 26.46
CA GLY A 74 -5.65 5.10 25.63
C GLY A 74 -5.97 3.79 26.34
N ASP A 75 -6.21 2.76 25.53
CA ASP A 75 -6.54 1.41 25.96
C ASP A 75 -5.32 0.49 26.17
N GLY A 76 -4.11 1.06 26.30
CA GLY A 76 -2.85 0.31 26.42
C GLY A 76 -2.42 -0.44 25.17
N HIS A 77 -3.00 -0.10 24.00
CA HIS A 77 -2.66 -0.74 22.73
C HIS A 77 -2.44 0.28 21.60
N LEU A 78 -1.68 -0.15 20.61
CA LEU A 78 -1.45 0.57 19.36
C LEU A 78 -1.97 -0.27 18.20
N SER A 79 -2.79 0.34 17.34
CA SER A 79 -3.30 -0.33 16.14
C SER A 79 -2.53 0.15 14.90
N LEU A 80 -1.89 -0.78 14.20
CA LEU A 80 -1.26 -0.53 12.91
C LEU A 80 -2.31 -0.47 11.80
N THR A 81 -2.12 0.45 10.86
CA THR A 81 -3.07 0.68 9.77
C THR A 81 -2.55 0.15 8.45
N SER A 82 -3.43 -0.07 7.48
CA SER A 82 -3.06 -0.49 6.12
C SER A 82 -2.33 0.57 5.30
N ARG A 83 -2.00 1.71 5.91
CA ARG A 83 -1.26 2.82 5.29
C ARG A 83 0.06 3.09 6.02
N GLY A 84 0.57 2.17 6.85
CA GLY A 84 1.84 2.39 7.55
C GLY A 84 1.78 3.50 8.60
N ASN A 85 0.61 3.72 9.20
CA ASN A 85 0.41 4.62 10.36
C ASN A 85 -0.06 3.85 11.58
N VAL A 86 -0.14 4.56 12.72
CA VAL A 86 -0.60 4.04 14.00
C VAL A 86 -1.85 4.77 14.50
N GLU A 87 -2.72 4.04 15.19
CA GLU A 87 -3.93 4.55 15.83
C GLU A 87 -3.90 4.28 17.33
N LEU A 88 -4.31 5.29 18.11
CA LEU A 88 -4.56 5.25 19.54
C LEU A 88 -6.07 5.28 19.76
N ARG A 89 -6.57 4.37 20.61
CA ARG A 89 -8.00 4.16 20.87
C ARG A 89 -8.29 4.20 22.36
N GLY A 90 -9.58 4.26 22.70
CA GLY A 90 -10.00 4.35 24.09
C GLY A 90 -9.73 5.71 24.72
N LEU A 91 -9.53 6.76 23.91
CA LEU A 91 -9.15 8.08 24.40
C LEU A 91 -10.34 8.76 25.08
N PRO A 92 -10.20 9.30 26.30
CA PRO A 92 -11.23 10.15 26.90
C PRO A 92 -11.50 11.41 26.07
N ASP A 93 -12.74 11.92 26.11
CA ASP A 93 -13.14 13.08 25.29
C ASP A 93 -12.33 14.36 25.57
N ASP A 94 -11.75 14.49 26.77
CA ASP A 94 -10.98 15.66 27.23
C ASP A 94 -9.46 15.53 27.02
N CYS A 95 -8.98 14.39 26.51
CA CYS A 95 -7.53 14.11 26.49
C CYS A 95 -6.81 14.66 25.24
N GLY A 96 -7.54 15.23 24.27
CA GLY A 96 -6.99 15.68 22.99
C GLY A 96 -5.81 16.64 23.14
N THR A 97 -5.91 17.65 24.01
CA THR A 97 -4.82 18.61 24.25
C THR A 97 -3.57 17.94 24.85
N ARG A 98 -3.76 16.99 25.78
CA ARG A 98 -2.66 16.24 26.40
C ARG A 98 -1.97 15.34 25.38
N LEU A 99 -2.74 14.65 24.54
CA LEU A 99 -2.20 13.83 23.46
C LEU A 99 -1.41 14.69 22.47
N ALA A 100 -1.96 15.81 22.04
CA ALA A 100 -1.30 16.74 21.14
C ALA A 100 0.03 17.26 21.70
N ALA A 101 0.09 17.56 23.00
CA ALA A 101 1.33 17.98 23.66
C ALA A 101 2.41 16.90 23.60
N LEU A 102 2.08 15.65 23.96
CA LEU A 102 3.02 14.51 23.90
C LEU A 102 3.52 14.27 22.47
N LEU A 103 2.62 14.29 21.48
CA LEU A 103 3.00 14.07 20.08
C LEU A 103 3.86 15.21 19.54
N ARG A 104 3.60 16.46 19.94
CA ARG A 104 4.42 17.61 19.53
C ARG A 104 5.82 17.55 20.12
N GLU A 105 5.95 17.22 21.40
CA GLU A 105 7.24 17.04 22.07
C GLU A 105 8.07 15.93 21.41
N ALA A 106 7.43 14.85 20.99
CA ALA A 106 8.07 13.76 20.25
C ALA A 106 8.31 14.06 18.76
N GLY A 107 7.88 15.22 18.24
CA GLY A 107 7.98 15.56 16.82
C GLY A 107 7.04 14.80 15.88
N LEU A 108 6.01 14.13 16.42
CA LEU A 108 4.93 13.46 15.67
C LEU A 108 3.78 14.40 15.29
N LEU A 109 3.87 15.66 15.72
CA LEU A 109 2.96 16.74 15.35
C LEU A 109 3.77 17.99 14.93
N PRO A 110 4.50 17.94 13.80
CA PRO A 110 5.42 18.99 13.40
C PRO A 110 4.72 20.31 13.03
N SER A 111 3.45 20.26 12.64
CA SER A 111 2.63 21.45 12.43
C SER A 111 1.15 21.15 12.66
N GLU A 112 0.47 22.05 13.39
CA GLU A 112 -0.96 21.93 13.68
C GLU A 112 -1.82 21.99 12.42
N ARG A 113 -1.40 22.82 11.46
CA ARG A 113 -2.07 22.93 10.15
C ARG A 113 -1.84 21.69 9.29
N HIS A 114 -0.82 20.90 9.61
CA HIS A 114 -0.39 19.72 8.85
C HIS A 114 -0.68 18.40 9.58
N GLU A 115 -1.38 18.44 10.71
CA GLU A 115 -1.73 17.25 11.51
C GLU A 115 -2.62 16.27 10.73
N ARG A 116 -3.50 16.82 9.89
CA ARG A 116 -4.41 16.09 8.99
C ARG A 116 -3.78 15.81 7.64
N ILE A 117 -2.53 16.23 7.44
CA ILE A 117 -1.85 16.00 6.17
C ILE A 117 -1.50 14.53 6.02
N ARG A 118 -1.19 14.18 4.80
CA ARG A 118 -1.66 12.98 4.15
C ARG A 118 -0.62 11.96 4.34
N ASN A 119 -1.07 10.75 4.23
CA ASN A 119 -0.11 9.71 4.39
C ASN A 119 0.86 9.73 3.21
N ILE A 120 2.14 9.68 3.54
CA ILE A 120 3.21 9.34 2.61
C ILE A 120 3.54 7.91 2.94
N LEU A 121 3.22 6.98 2.03
CA LEU A 121 3.56 5.58 2.17
C LEU A 121 4.78 5.29 1.31
N ALA A 122 5.84 4.73 1.88
CA ALA A 122 7.03 4.34 1.14
C ALA A 122 7.32 2.84 1.30
N SER A 123 7.93 2.20 0.31
CA SER A 123 8.36 0.78 0.36
C SER A 123 9.17 0.49 1.63
N PRO A 124 8.64 -0.30 2.60
CA PRO A 124 9.29 -0.56 3.90
C PRO A 124 10.72 -1.07 3.81
N LEU A 125 11.00 -1.83 2.74
CA LEU A 125 12.27 -2.52 2.51
C LEU A 125 13.29 -1.71 1.72
N ALA A 126 12.95 -0.47 1.35
CA ALA A 126 13.84 0.40 0.59
C ALA A 126 15.19 0.60 1.29
N GLY A 127 16.27 0.33 0.54
CA GLY A 127 17.65 0.46 0.99
C GLY A 127 18.12 -0.60 2.00
N LEU A 128 17.31 -1.63 2.29
CA LEU A 128 17.69 -2.68 3.24
C LEU A 128 18.47 -3.83 2.61
N ASP A 129 18.28 -4.08 1.32
CA ASP A 129 18.96 -5.15 0.59
C ASP A 129 19.68 -4.62 -0.65
N ARG A 130 20.44 -5.49 -1.32
CA ARG A 130 21.27 -5.11 -2.49
C ARG A 130 20.46 -4.61 -3.68
N ASN A 131 19.15 -4.82 -3.67
CA ASN A 131 18.30 -4.64 -4.84
C ASN A 131 17.46 -3.36 -4.79
N THR A 132 17.47 -2.58 -3.71
CA THR A 132 16.59 -1.40 -3.59
C THR A 132 17.36 -0.10 -3.43
N PRO A 133 17.05 0.92 -4.26
CA PRO A 133 17.53 2.27 -4.02
C PRO A 133 17.01 2.78 -2.66
N ALA A 134 17.88 3.42 -1.87
CA ALA A 134 17.46 4.11 -0.64
C ALA A 134 16.70 5.42 -0.93
N ASP A 135 16.69 5.86 -2.19
CA ASP A 135 16.26 7.18 -2.65
C ASP A 135 14.81 7.52 -2.24
N VAL A 136 13.90 6.53 -2.22
CA VAL A 136 12.50 6.78 -1.84
C VAL A 136 12.32 7.24 -0.39
N ARG A 137 13.21 6.83 0.52
CA ARG A 137 13.18 7.29 1.93
C ARG A 137 13.62 8.74 2.03
N ILE A 138 14.60 9.14 1.22
CA ILE A 138 15.06 10.52 1.11
C ILE A 138 13.93 11.39 0.52
N TRP A 139 13.34 10.96 -0.59
CA TRP A 139 12.22 11.66 -1.22
C TRP A 139 11.02 11.81 -0.29
N ALA A 140 10.74 10.81 0.54
CA ALA A 140 9.64 10.89 1.51
C ALA A 140 9.87 11.99 2.56
N ARG A 141 11.09 12.12 3.09
CA ARG A 141 11.45 13.18 4.05
C ARG A 141 11.42 14.56 3.40
N GLU A 142 11.96 14.67 2.18
CA GLU A 142 11.92 15.91 1.40
C GLU A 142 10.48 16.33 1.09
N LEU A 143 9.63 15.39 0.65
CA LEU A 143 8.22 15.64 0.37
C LEU A 143 7.48 16.04 1.64
N ASP A 144 7.74 15.42 2.78
CA ASP A 144 7.10 15.79 4.05
C ASP A 144 7.45 17.22 4.47
N ALA A 145 8.73 17.60 4.34
CA ALA A 145 9.18 18.97 4.60
C ALA A 145 8.54 19.98 3.63
N LEU A 146 8.48 19.66 2.34
CA LEU A 146 7.83 20.49 1.32
C LEU A 146 6.33 20.66 1.58
N LEU A 147 5.63 19.58 1.98
CA LEU A 147 4.23 19.64 2.36
C LEU A 147 4.04 20.52 3.59
N CYS A 148 4.88 20.39 4.62
CA CYS A 148 4.85 21.23 5.82
C CYS A 148 5.08 22.72 5.55
N ALA A 149 5.82 23.05 4.48
CA ALA A 149 6.09 24.42 4.06
C ALA A 149 5.02 25.00 3.13
N SER A 150 4.15 24.18 2.52
CA SER A 150 3.18 24.63 1.51
C SER A 150 1.83 25.03 2.12
N PRO A 151 1.40 26.31 2.02
CA PRO A 151 0.09 26.73 2.50
C PRO A 151 -1.07 26.05 1.74
N SER A 152 -0.92 25.83 0.44
CA SER A 152 -1.96 25.19 -0.40
C SER A 152 -2.18 23.72 -0.01
N ALA A 153 -1.10 23.01 0.33
CA ALA A 153 -1.15 21.60 0.73
C ALA A 153 -2.00 21.34 1.99
N THR A 154 -2.30 22.37 2.79
CA THR A 154 -3.20 22.26 3.96
C THR A 154 -4.65 21.98 3.59
N ALA A 155 -5.12 22.42 2.41
CA ALA A 155 -6.52 22.31 1.97
C ALA A 155 -6.95 20.89 1.56
N LEU A 156 -5.94 20.08 1.33
CA LEU A 156 -6.04 18.79 0.69
C LEU A 156 -6.76 17.88 1.80
N SER A 157 -7.46 16.77 1.48
CA SER A 157 -8.10 15.87 2.50
C SER A 157 -7.22 14.75 3.05
N GLY A 158 -7.31 14.39 4.34
CA GLY A 158 -6.54 13.32 5.01
C GLY A 158 -6.65 11.94 4.36
N ARG A 159 -7.61 11.78 3.43
CA ARG A 159 -7.75 10.58 2.60
C ARG A 159 -6.76 10.52 1.47
N PHE A 160 -6.25 11.66 0.98
CA PHE A 160 -5.27 11.72 -0.11
C PHE A 160 -3.99 10.98 0.31
N LEU A 161 -3.33 10.31 -0.62
CA LEU A 161 -2.26 9.35 -0.35
C LEU A 161 -1.14 9.54 -1.36
N PHE A 162 0.07 9.80 -0.86
CA PHE A 162 1.29 9.69 -1.64
C PHE A 162 1.86 8.28 -1.48
N VAL A 163 2.32 7.69 -2.58
CA VAL A 163 2.98 6.36 -2.59
C VAL A 163 4.35 6.50 -3.22
N LEU A 164 5.39 6.04 -2.54
CA LEU A 164 6.78 6.08 -2.98
C LEU A 164 7.32 4.65 -3.00
N ASP A 165 7.36 4.06 -4.20
CA ASP A 165 7.77 2.69 -4.44
C ASP A 165 9.23 2.63 -4.88
N ASP A 166 10.03 1.72 -4.32
CA ASP A 166 11.46 1.59 -4.63
C ASP A 166 11.75 0.86 -5.97
N GLY A 167 10.71 0.61 -6.77
CA GLY A 167 10.77 -0.10 -8.04
C GLY A 167 10.30 -1.55 -7.93
N ARG A 168 10.00 -2.02 -6.71
CA ARG A 168 9.52 -3.38 -6.47
C ARG A 168 8.03 -3.60 -6.77
N GLY A 169 7.24 -2.53 -6.72
CA GLY A 169 5.79 -2.63 -6.83
C GLY A 169 5.10 -3.15 -5.57
N ASP A 170 5.79 -3.22 -4.42
CA ASP A 170 5.23 -3.68 -3.14
C ASP A 170 4.19 -2.70 -2.58
N VAL A 171 4.30 -1.41 -2.93
CA VAL A 171 3.35 -0.37 -2.53
C VAL A 171 2.70 0.36 -3.70
N ALA A 172 3.28 0.29 -4.91
CA ALA A 172 2.75 0.99 -6.10
C ALA A 172 1.29 0.67 -6.42
N THR A 173 0.82 -0.53 -6.06
CA THR A 173 -0.55 -1.02 -6.33
C THR A 173 -1.59 -0.59 -5.27
N LEU A 174 -1.16 0.12 -4.22
CA LEU A 174 -2.03 0.52 -3.10
C LEU A 174 -2.93 1.74 -3.42
N GLY A 175 -2.91 2.21 -4.67
CA GLY A 175 -3.80 3.27 -5.17
C GLY A 175 -3.49 4.63 -4.57
N GLY A 176 -2.25 5.10 -4.75
CA GLY A 176 -1.85 6.48 -4.47
C GLY A 176 -2.61 7.48 -5.35
N ASP A 177 -2.85 8.68 -4.84
CA ASP A 177 -3.28 9.81 -5.68
C ASP A 177 -2.10 10.39 -6.45
N VAL A 178 -0.91 10.32 -5.85
CA VAL A 178 0.37 10.63 -6.46
C VAL A 178 1.32 9.50 -6.11
N THR A 179 1.85 8.83 -7.13
CA THR A 179 2.75 7.69 -6.96
C THR A 179 4.08 7.99 -7.63
N LEU A 180 5.18 7.85 -6.90
CA LEU A 180 6.54 7.86 -7.41
C LEU A 180 7.06 6.42 -7.40
N VAL A 181 7.61 5.95 -8.51
CA VAL A 181 8.30 4.65 -8.60
C VAL A 181 9.74 4.90 -8.98
N ALA A 182 10.69 4.49 -8.14
CA ALA A 182 12.11 4.66 -8.43
C ALA A 182 12.51 3.82 -9.64
N GLU A 183 13.22 4.45 -10.58
CA GLU A 183 13.87 3.76 -11.69
C GLU A 183 15.36 3.71 -11.41
N ARG A 184 15.96 2.52 -11.51
CA ARG A 184 17.42 2.42 -11.48
C ARG A 184 17.97 3.22 -12.65
N GLY A 185 18.90 4.13 -12.36
CA GLY A 185 19.67 4.79 -13.40
C GLY A 185 20.33 3.70 -14.25
N GLY A 186 19.95 3.61 -15.53
CA GLY A 186 20.63 2.70 -16.44
C GLY A 186 22.11 3.06 -16.43
N ALA A 187 22.99 2.05 -16.39
CA ALA A 187 24.31 2.23 -16.96
C ALA A 187 24.05 2.71 -18.39
N GLY A 188 24.31 3.98 -18.66
CA GLY A 188 23.95 4.57 -19.95
C GLY A 188 24.50 3.67 -21.06
N SER A 189 23.63 3.25 -21.98
CA SER A 189 24.05 2.81 -23.30
C SER A 189 24.64 4.03 -24.02
N GLY A 190 25.81 4.47 -23.56
CA GLY A 190 26.63 5.50 -24.18
C GLY A 190 27.45 4.86 -25.28
N THR A 191 26.81 4.49 -26.38
CA THR A 191 27.53 4.25 -27.64
C THR A 191 27.82 5.61 -28.27
N GLY A 192 28.89 6.25 -27.80
CA GLY A 192 29.47 7.44 -28.41
C GLY A 192 30.98 7.43 -28.14
N PRO A 193 31.85 7.41 -29.16
CA PRO A 193 33.28 7.29 -28.96
C PRO A 193 33.85 8.65 -28.53
N GLY A 194 34.39 8.72 -27.32
CA GLY A 194 35.05 9.91 -26.80
C GLY A 194 36.13 9.53 -25.80
N SER A 195 37.37 9.47 -26.28
CA SER A 195 38.58 9.28 -25.49
C SER A 195 38.79 10.39 -24.46
N GLY A 196 39.08 10.01 -23.22
CA GLY A 196 39.44 10.95 -22.16
C GLY A 196 39.94 10.24 -20.91
N THR A 197 41.25 10.01 -20.84
CA THR A 197 41.96 9.56 -19.64
C THR A 197 41.93 10.66 -18.57
N GLY A 198 41.32 10.38 -17.42
CA GLY A 198 41.32 11.28 -16.26
C GLY A 198 41.13 10.50 -14.98
N SER A 199 42.24 10.15 -14.32
CA SER A 199 42.27 9.62 -12.96
C SER A 199 41.89 10.73 -11.98
N GLY A 200 40.73 10.60 -11.35
CA GLY A 200 40.28 11.48 -10.27
C GLY A 200 39.54 10.67 -9.21
N THR A 201 40.18 10.48 -8.06
CA THR A 201 39.55 10.02 -6.82
C THR A 201 38.60 11.11 -6.32
N GLY A 202 37.29 10.91 -6.52
CA GLY A 202 36.24 11.77 -5.98
C GLY A 202 35.13 10.91 -5.38
N SER A 203 34.90 11.07 -4.07
CA SER A 203 33.70 10.59 -3.39
C SER A 203 32.49 11.37 -3.91
N GLY A 204 31.80 10.83 -4.92
CA GLY A 204 30.58 11.41 -5.47
C GLY A 204 29.36 10.62 -5.05
N SER A 205 28.67 11.05 -4.00
CA SER A 205 27.29 10.66 -3.70
C SER A 205 26.34 11.41 -4.65
N GLY A 206 26.22 10.94 -5.88
CA GLY A 206 25.21 11.41 -6.83
C GLY A 206 24.46 10.21 -7.40
N SER A 207 23.36 9.81 -6.75
CA SER A 207 22.45 8.81 -7.30
C SER A 207 21.76 9.41 -8.54
N GLY A 208 22.28 9.09 -9.72
CA GLY A 208 21.66 9.42 -11.01
C GLY A 208 20.45 8.53 -11.31
N GLY A 209 19.56 8.32 -10.34
CA GLY A 209 18.31 7.57 -10.51
C GLY A 209 17.18 8.45 -11.06
N GLY A 210 16.26 7.85 -11.81
CA GLY A 210 15.02 8.49 -12.26
C GLY A 210 13.84 8.11 -11.37
N ALA A 211 12.70 8.77 -11.57
CA ALA A 211 11.43 8.34 -10.99
C ALA A 211 10.32 8.41 -12.04
N LEU A 212 9.41 7.45 -12.00
CA LEU A 212 8.11 7.52 -12.68
C LEU A 212 7.08 8.12 -11.74
N LEU A 213 6.53 9.27 -12.12
CA LEU A 213 5.41 9.93 -11.47
C LEU A 213 4.10 9.51 -12.13
N ARG A 214 3.15 8.99 -11.34
CA ARG A 214 1.78 8.66 -11.75
C ARG A 214 0.78 9.46 -10.92
N VAL A 215 -0.36 9.81 -11.52
CA VAL A 215 -1.43 10.55 -10.84
C VAL A 215 -2.77 9.82 -10.95
N GLY A 216 -3.34 9.49 -9.79
CA GLY A 216 -4.57 8.70 -9.69
C GLY A 216 -4.52 7.42 -10.53
N ASP A 217 -5.55 7.25 -11.35
CA ASP A 217 -5.72 6.10 -12.25
C ASP A 217 -5.36 6.44 -13.72
N ASP A 218 -4.67 7.57 -13.97
CA ASP A 218 -4.22 7.93 -15.32
C ASP A 218 -3.25 6.86 -15.86
N PRO A 219 -3.46 6.34 -17.08
CA PRO A 219 -2.62 5.28 -17.65
C PRO A 219 -1.21 5.76 -18.03
N ALA A 220 -1.00 7.07 -18.20
CA ALA A 220 0.29 7.65 -18.51
C ALA A 220 1.10 7.96 -17.24
N ALA A 221 2.43 7.92 -17.39
CA ALA A 221 3.36 8.32 -16.35
C ALA A 221 4.35 9.36 -16.90
N LEU A 222 4.99 10.08 -15.98
CA LEU A 222 6.03 11.05 -16.29
C LEU A 222 7.35 10.58 -15.71
N ARG A 223 8.38 10.43 -16.55
CA ARG A 223 9.74 10.20 -16.09
C ARG A 223 10.40 11.52 -15.73
N ILE A 224 10.92 11.60 -14.52
CA ILE A 224 11.57 12.79 -13.94
C ILE A 224 12.90 12.39 -13.30
N ALA A 225 13.80 13.35 -13.13
CA ALA A 225 15.04 13.11 -12.39
C ALA A 225 14.73 12.86 -10.90
N GLY A 226 15.46 11.94 -10.25
CA GLY A 226 15.23 11.59 -8.85
C GLY A 226 15.34 12.78 -7.90
N ARG A 227 16.28 13.71 -8.16
CA ARG A 227 16.41 14.98 -7.40
C ARG A 227 15.16 15.88 -7.43
N ASP A 228 14.32 15.72 -8.44
CA ASP A 228 13.10 16.52 -8.63
C ASP A 228 11.84 15.77 -8.16
N ALA A 229 11.98 14.51 -7.72
CA ALA A 229 10.86 13.62 -7.40
C ALA A 229 9.92 14.17 -6.31
N ALA A 230 10.47 14.58 -5.17
CA ALA A 230 9.70 15.15 -4.07
C ALA A 230 8.97 16.44 -4.48
N ARG A 231 9.65 17.33 -5.20
CA ARG A 231 9.07 18.59 -5.69
C ARG A 231 7.98 18.34 -6.73
N ALA A 232 8.17 17.39 -7.63
CA ALA A 232 7.19 17.01 -8.63
C ALA A 232 5.92 16.41 -8.00
N ALA A 233 6.07 15.60 -6.95
CA ALA A 233 4.93 15.06 -6.21
C ALA A 233 4.10 16.15 -5.52
N LEU A 234 4.74 17.17 -4.93
CA LEU A 234 4.04 18.33 -4.39
C LEU A 234 3.26 19.07 -5.50
N ILE A 235 3.91 19.36 -6.64
CA ILE A 235 3.27 20.05 -7.77
C ILE A 235 2.07 19.27 -8.30
N ALA A 236 2.16 17.94 -8.40
CA ALA A 236 1.04 17.10 -8.80
C ALA A 236 -0.14 17.20 -7.82
N ALA A 237 0.13 17.26 -6.51
CA ALA A 237 -0.90 17.43 -5.49
C ALA A 237 -1.54 18.83 -5.51
N GLU A 238 -0.77 19.88 -5.77
CA GLU A 238 -1.28 21.24 -5.93
C GLU A 238 -2.09 21.38 -7.24
N ALA A 239 -1.69 20.67 -8.30
CA ALA A 239 -2.47 20.57 -9.53
C ALA A 239 -3.82 19.89 -9.28
N PHE A 240 -3.86 18.80 -8.47
CA PHE A 240 -5.11 18.19 -8.04
C PHE A 240 -6.03 19.19 -7.34
N LEU A 241 -5.50 19.98 -6.39
CA LEU A 241 -6.28 20.99 -5.67
C LEU A 241 -6.90 22.01 -6.62
N ALA A 242 -6.09 22.55 -7.54
CA ALA A 242 -6.56 23.51 -8.52
C ALA A 242 -7.67 22.92 -9.41
N THR A 243 -7.54 21.65 -9.82
CA THR A 243 -8.57 20.96 -10.60
C THR A 243 -9.84 20.70 -9.78
N ALA A 244 -9.70 20.31 -8.51
CA ALA A 244 -10.84 20.08 -7.62
C ALA A 244 -11.63 21.37 -7.35
N GLU A 245 -10.93 22.49 -7.17
CA GLU A 245 -11.51 23.82 -7.01
C GLU A 245 -12.20 24.29 -8.30
N ALA A 246 -11.51 24.23 -9.44
CA ALA A 246 -12.07 24.65 -10.74
C ALA A 246 -13.31 23.85 -11.15
N SER A 247 -13.37 22.56 -10.78
CA SER A 247 -14.52 21.70 -11.02
C SER A 247 -15.65 21.88 -9.98
N GLY A 248 -15.42 22.59 -8.88
CA GLY A 248 -16.35 22.68 -7.76
C GLY A 248 -16.71 21.32 -7.13
N SER A 249 -15.89 20.29 -7.38
CA SER A 249 -16.27 18.90 -7.10
C SER A 249 -16.20 18.53 -5.62
N GLY A 250 -15.40 19.25 -4.83
CA GLY A 250 -15.11 18.89 -3.44
C GLY A 250 -14.40 17.55 -3.30
N ALA A 251 -13.73 17.07 -4.37
CA ALA A 251 -13.05 15.79 -4.40
C ALA A 251 -11.94 15.73 -3.32
N TRP A 252 -11.83 14.59 -2.64
CA TRP A 252 -10.77 14.35 -1.65
C TRP A 252 -9.64 13.47 -2.18
N ARG A 253 -9.85 12.86 -3.35
CA ARG A 253 -8.96 11.92 -4.02
C ARG A 253 -8.98 12.22 -5.51
N VAL A 254 -7.90 11.93 -6.24
CA VAL A 254 -7.83 12.20 -7.69
C VAL A 254 -8.93 11.44 -8.45
N ARG A 255 -9.15 10.16 -8.12
CA ARG A 255 -10.23 9.32 -8.67
C ARG A 255 -11.66 9.79 -8.37
N GLU A 256 -11.83 10.76 -7.49
CA GLU A 256 -13.14 11.36 -7.19
C GLU A 256 -13.44 12.57 -8.12
N LEU A 257 -12.48 13.02 -8.94
CA LEU A 257 -12.68 14.13 -9.90
C LEU A 257 -13.64 13.77 -11.05
N PRO A 258 -14.38 14.74 -11.62
CA PRO A 258 -15.32 14.50 -12.73
C PRO A 258 -14.70 13.91 -13.99
N ASP A 259 -15.44 13.04 -14.66
CA ASP A 259 -15.05 12.48 -15.95
C ASP A 259 -14.86 13.63 -16.95
N GLY A 260 -13.78 13.61 -17.72
CA GLY A 260 -13.40 14.71 -18.62
C GLY A 260 -12.77 15.93 -17.95
N GLN A 261 -12.73 15.99 -16.61
CA GLN A 261 -12.02 17.02 -15.82
C GLN A 261 -11.02 16.40 -14.84
N GLY A 262 -10.60 15.16 -15.08
CA GLY A 262 -9.60 14.47 -14.28
C GLY A 262 -8.23 15.15 -14.37
N LEU A 263 -7.46 15.07 -13.29
CA LEU A 263 -6.05 15.41 -13.34
C LEU A 263 -5.31 14.39 -14.21
N THR A 264 -4.66 14.85 -15.28
CA THR A 264 -3.92 13.96 -16.20
C THR A 264 -2.41 14.11 -16.06
N ALA A 265 -1.67 13.09 -16.47
CA ALA A 265 -0.20 13.16 -16.52
C ALA A 265 0.28 14.34 -17.39
N LEU A 266 -0.37 14.58 -18.54
CA LEU A 266 -0.04 15.70 -19.41
C LEU A 266 -0.28 17.07 -18.74
N GLY A 267 -1.40 17.22 -18.02
CA GLY A 267 -1.70 18.45 -17.28
C GLY A 267 -0.67 18.71 -16.18
N VAL A 268 -0.20 17.66 -15.50
CA VAL A 268 0.89 17.75 -14.52
C VAL A 268 2.21 18.10 -15.21
N ALA A 269 2.54 17.50 -16.35
CA ALA A 269 3.77 17.80 -17.09
C ALA A 269 3.90 19.30 -17.43
N ALA A 270 2.81 19.95 -17.84
CA ALA A 270 2.79 21.39 -18.11
C ALA A 270 3.12 22.22 -16.84
N ARG A 271 2.61 21.81 -15.67
CA ARG A 271 2.91 22.46 -14.38
C ARG A 271 4.36 22.23 -13.95
N LEU A 272 4.89 21.03 -14.17
CA LEU A 272 6.30 20.70 -13.90
C LEU A 272 7.23 21.54 -14.77
N GLN A 273 6.94 21.65 -16.07
CA GLN A 273 7.70 22.48 -16.99
C GLN A 273 7.71 23.95 -16.58
N ALA A 274 6.55 24.50 -16.18
CA ALA A 274 6.47 25.87 -15.65
C ALA A 274 7.29 26.06 -14.36
N ALA A 275 7.51 25.00 -13.58
CA ALA A 275 8.37 25.01 -12.39
C ALA A 275 9.85 24.71 -12.67
N GLY A 276 10.24 24.55 -13.95
CA GLY A 276 11.61 24.25 -14.38
C GLY A 276 12.01 22.78 -14.22
N ILE A 277 11.04 21.87 -14.08
CA ILE A 277 11.28 20.41 -13.98
C ILE A 277 11.01 19.77 -15.34
N THR A 278 12.04 19.15 -15.92
CA THR A 278 11.91 18.36 -17.13
C THR A 278 11.19 17.05 -16.82
N ALA A 279 10.14 16.74 -17.59
CA ALA A 279 9.37 15.51 -17.48
C ALA A 279 9.17 14.89 -18.86
N GLU A 280 9.55 13.64 -19.02
CA GLU A 280 9.33 12.87 -20.25
C GLU A 280 8.05 12.04 -20.12
N HIS A 281 7.15 12.18 -21.09
CA HIS A 281 5.91 11.41 -21.08
C HIS A 281 6.17 9.96 -21.51
N THR A 282 5.71 9.00 -20.71
CA THR A 282 5.79 7.58 -21.05
C THR A 282 4.39 6.94 -21.00
N GLN A 283 4.04 6.24 -22.08
CA GLN A 283 2.90 5.33 -22.10
C GLN A 283 3.39 4.01 -21.55
N HIS A 284 2.93 3.61 -20.36
CA HIS A 284 3.37 2.36 -19.77
C HIS A 284 2.32 1.28 -19.92
N THR A 285 2.54 0.37 -20.86
CA THR A 285 1.81 -0.90 -20.96
C THR A 285 2.47 -1.89 -20.00
N GLN A 286 2.06 -1.95 -18.74
CA GLN A 286 2.57 -2.96 -17.82
C GLN A 286 1.62 -4.16 -17.72
N HIS A 287 1.93 -5.20 -18.49
CA HIS A 287 1.62 -6.58 -18.13
C HIS A 287 2.38 -6.91 -16.83
N ILE A 288 1.74 -6.71 -15.68
CA ILE A 288 2.10 -7.45 -14.47
C ILE A 288 1.44 -8.81 -14.65
N GLN A 289 2.17 -9.76 -15.25
CA GLN A 289 1.73 -11.16 -15.22
C GLN A 289 1.75 -11.61 -13.76
N HIS A 290 0.55 -11.70 -13.20
CA HIS A 290 0.31 -12.50 -12.02
C HIS A 290 0.78 -13.91 -12.35
N THR A 291 1.69 -14.47 -11.55
CA THR A 291 2.09 -15.87 -11.66
C THR A 291 0.88 -16.72 -11.34
N GLN A 292 0.05 -16.98 -12.35
CA GLN A 292 -0.98 -17.99 -12.30
C GLN A 292 -0.25 -19.33 -12.37
N HIS A 293 -0.25 -20.06 -11.26
CA HIS A 293 -0.03 -21.50 -11.33
C HIS A 293 -1.18 -22.08 -12.16
N THR A 294 -0.93 -22.32 -13.44
CA THR A 294 -1.83 -23.08 -14.27
C THR A 294 -1.73 -24.54 -13.84
N GLU A 295 -2.77 -24.99 -13.17
CA GLU A 295 -3.08 -26.40 -12.97
C GLU A 295 -3.21 -27.07 -14.35
N TYR A 296 -2.31 -28.00 -14.65
CA TYR A 296 -2.54 -29.00 -15.70
C TYR A 296 -2.63 -30.35 -15.01
N ALA A 297 -3.85 -30.86 -14.94
CA ALA A 297 -4.12 -32.25 -14.68
C ALA A 297 -4.14 -33.03 -16.02
N GLU A 298 -3.75 -34.30 -15.92
CA GLU A 298 -4.05 -35.43 -16.82
C GLU A 298 -3.12 -35.67 -18.03
N HIS A 299 -2.11 -36.52 -17.88
CA HIS A 299 -2.20 -37.98 -18.18
C HIS A 299 -0.82 -38.68 -18.15
N PRO A 300 -0.77 -39.97 -17.75
CA PRO A 300 0.47 -40.73 -17.59
C PRO A 300 0.88 -41.47 -18.88
N GLU A 301 2.14 -41.91 -18.90
CA GLU A 301 2.72 -42.86 -19.87
C GLU A 301 2.97 -42.33 -21.29
N TYR A 302 4.21 -41.90 -21.58
CA TYR A 302 5.12 -42.55 -22.53
C TYR A 302 6.49 -41.84 -22.48
N ALA A 303 7.54 -42.65 -22.37
CA ALA A 303 8.93 -42.27 -22.24
C ALA A 303 9.59 -41.95 -23.59
N GLN A 304 10.61 -41.07 -23.58
CA GLN A 304 11.98 -41.31 -24.06
C GLN A 304 12.68 -40.05 -24.60
N HIS A 305 13.90 -39.86 -24.07
CA HIS A 305 15.04 -39.05 -24.50
C HIS A 305 14.98 -38.33 -25.86
N THR A 306 15.41 -37.07 -25.89
CA THR A 306 16.58 -36.60 -26.66
C THR A 306 17.03 -35.24 -26.11
N GLU A 307 18.32 -35.14 -25.77
CA GLU A 307 18.97 -33.92 -25.29
C GLU A 307 19.34 -33.01 -26.49
N HIS A 308 18.89 -31.75 -26.47
CA HIS A 308 19.44 -30.68 -27.29
C HIS A 308 19.88 -29.52 -26.39
N PRO A 309 21.11 -29.00 -26.54
CA PRO A 309 21.63 -27.94 -25.70
C PRO A 309 21.10 -26.59 -26.20
N GLU A 310 20.19 -25.99 -25.45
CA GLU A 310 19.61 -24.68 -25.78
C GLU A 310 20.35 -23.55 -25.05
N HIS A 311 20.56 -22.48 -25.81
CA HIS A 311 21.30 -21.27 -25.49
C HIS A 311 20.80 -20.57 -24.20
N PRO A 312 21.70 -20.03 -23.34
CA PRO A 312 21.31 -19.39 -22.10
C PRO A 312 21.14 -17.88 -22.29
N GLU A 313 20.10 -17.43 -22.97
CA GLU A 313 19.65 -16.04 -22.86
C GLU A 313 18.11 -16.02 -22.87
N TYR A 314 17.52 -15.36 -21.86
CA TYR A 314 16.08 -15.12 -21.66
C TYR A 314 15.24 -16.11 -20.84
N THR A 315 15.64 -16.50 -19.63
CA THR A 315 14.65 -16.69 -18.53
C THR A 315 15.29 -16.67 -17.15
N GLU A 316 15.45 -15.51 -16.53
CA GLU A 316 15.62 -15.45 -15.06
C GLU A 316 15.26 -14.06 -14.53
N ARG A 317 13.96 -13.75 -14.53
CA ARG A 317 13.43 -12.70 -13.65
C ARG A 317 12.89 -13.43 -12.43
N THR A 318 13.77 -13.63 -11.45
CA THR A 318 13.48 -14.24 -10.15
C THR A 318 12.11 -13.76 -9.65
N ALA A 319 11.20 -14.68 -9.32
CA ALA A 319 9.94 -14.34 -8.67
C ALA A 319 10.25 -13.42 -7.48
N MET A 320 9.72 -12.20 -7.51
CA MET A 320 10.01 -11.24 -6.46
C MET A 320 9.49 -11.78 -5.14
N ALA A 321 10.38 -11.87 -4.13
CA ALA A 321 10.02 -12.31 -2.79
C ALA A 321 8.87 -11.46 -2.24
N ASP A 322 7.91 -12.11 -1.58
CA ASP A 322 6.79 -11.44 -0.95
C ASP A 322 7.29 -10.44 0.11
N SER A 323 7.18 -9.14 -0.19
CA SER A 323 7.67 -8.07 0.68
C SER A 323 6.90 -7.96 2.01
N SER A 324 5.75 -8.63 2.11
CA SER A 324 4.96 -8.72 3.33
C SER A 324 5.39 -9.84 4.28
N ALA A 325 6.25 -10.77 3.82
CA ALA A 325 6.67 -11.92 4.62
C ALA A 325 7.42 -11.45 5.89
N PRO A 326 7.04 -11.97 7.08
CA PRO A 326 7.83 -11.76 8.29
C PRO A 326 9.09 -12.65 8.26
N GLY A 327 10.12 -12.24 9.00
CA GLY A 327 11.38 -12.96 9.13
C GLY A 327 12.61 -12.05 9.07
N ILE A 328 13.76 -12.66 8.80
CA ILE A 328 15.03 -11.96 8.62
C ILE A 328 15.13 -11.51 7.16
N ILE A 329 15.46 -10.24 6.96
CA ILE A 329 15.81 -9.65 5.67
C ILE A 329 17.32 -9.50 5.65
N GLU A 330 17.97 -10.14 4.69
CA GLU A 330 19.42 -10.07 4.54
C GLU A 330 19.87 -8.70 4.04
N GLY A 331 20.83 -8.11 4.76
CA GLY A 331 21.40 -6.83 4.39
C GLY A 331 22.36 -6.93 3.21
N ALA A 332 22.57 -5.80 2.55
CA ALA A 332 23.44 -5.70 1.39
C ALA A 332 24.92 -6.02 1.65
N ASP A 333 25.36 -5.90 2.90
CA ASP A 333 26.74 -6.15 3.33
C ASP A 333 26.95 -7.55 3.90
N GLY A 334 25.88 -8.35 4.05
CA GLY A 334 25.90 -9.67 4.69
C GLY A 334 26.28 -9.66 6.18
N ARG A 335 26.44 -8.48 6.80
CA ARG A 335 26.82 -8.31 8.21
C ARG A 335 25.66 -7.79 9.04
N HIS A 336 24.84 -6.93 8.43
CA HIS A 336 23.62 -6.43 9.00
C HIS A 336 22.42 -7.08 8.32
N THR A 337 21.31 -7.08 9.03
CA THR A 337 20.01 -7.61 8.63
C THR A 337 18.94 -6.64 9.07
N ALA A 338 17.72 -6.83 8.58
CA ALA A 338 16.54 -6.27 9.20
C ALA A 338 15.61 -7.40 9.68
N LEU A 339 14.79 -7.13 10.69
CA LEU A 339 13.68 -8.01 11.06
C LEU A 339 12.37 -7.43 10.55
N SER A 340 11.58 -8.22 9.85
CA SER A 340 10.18 -7.93 9.51
C SER A 340 9.29 -8.74 10.43
N VAL A 341 8.43 -8.08 11.21
CA VAL A 341 7.49 -8.77 12.11
C VAL A 341 6.09 -8.18 11.98
N LEU A 342 5.05 -8.99 12.09
CA LEU A 342 3.67 -8.53 11.99
C LEU A 342 2.99 -8.50 13.35
N ALA A 343 2.08 -7.54 13.51
CA ALA A 343 1.16 -7.50 14.63
C ALA A 343 -0.04 -8.41 14.33
N PRO A 344 -0.36 -9.41 15.16
CA PRO A 344 -1.59 -10.18 15.02
C PRO A 344 -2.80 -9.24 14.93
N LEU A 345 -3.57 -9.34 13.84
CA LEU A 345 -4.73 -8.50 13.53
C LEU A 345 -4.45 -6.97 13.55
N GLY A 346 -3.18 -6.60 13.37
CA GLY A 346 -2.72 -5.22 13.40
C GLY A 346 -2.82 -4.52 14.74
N ARG A 347 -2.82 -5.25 15.87
CA ARG A 347 -2.89 -4.65 17.22
C ARG A 347 -1.73 -5.12 18.08
N LEU A 348 -1.04 -4.16 18.70
CA LEU A 348 0.09 -4.39 19.60
C LEU A 348 -0.25 -3.89 20.99
N SER A 349 0.08 -4.67 22.01
CA SER A 349 0.16 -4.16 23.38
C SER A 349 1.33 -3.19 23.52
N THR A 350 1.29 -2.30 24.50
CA THR A 350 2.43 -1.43 24.83
C THR A 350 3.67 -2.22 25.23
N ALA A 351 3.51 -3.40 25.85
CA ALA A 351 4.63 -4.31 26.14
C ALA A 351 5.33 -4.82 24.86
N GLN A 352 4.56 -5.29 23.87
CA GLN A 352 5.11 -5.71 22.58
C GLN A 352 5.77 -4.54 21.85
N TRP A 353 5.13 -3.36 21.87
CA TRP A 353 5.66 -2.15 21.26
C TRP A 353 6.98 -1.70 21.90
N ARG A 354 7.08 -1.72 23.23
CA ARG A 354 8.31 -1.42 23.96
C ARG A 354 9.41 -2.42 23.64
N LEU A 355 9.10 -3.72 23.56
CA LEU A 355 10.08 -4.73 23.15
C LEU A 355 10.64 -4.47 21.73
N LEU A 356 9.78 -4.08 20.79
CA LEU A 356 10.22 -3.69 19.44
C LEU A 356 11.11 -2.44 19.47
N THR A 357 10.72 -1.45 20.29
CA THR A 357 11.44 -0.19 20.47
C THR A 357 12.83 -0.43 21.10
N ASP A 358 12.91 -1.25 22.14
CA ASP A 358 14.16 -1.62 22.80
C ASP A 358 15.06 -2.44 21.86
N THR A 359 14.47 -3.32 21.04
CA THR A 359 15.20 -4.06 20.01
C THR A 359 15.81 -3.09 18.99
N ALA A 360 15.06 -2.10 18.50
CA ALA A 360 15.59 -1.08 17.61
C ALA A 360 16.71 -0.26 18.26
N ALA A 361 16.54 0.14 19.52
CA ALA A 361 17.47 1.00 20.26
C ALA A 361 18.80 0.33 20.59
N HIS A 362 18.78 -0.95 20.98
CA HIS A 362 19.95 -1.64 21.52
C HIS A 362 20.58 -2.64 20.55
N HIS A 363 19.83 -3.06 19.52
CA HIS A 363 20.28 -4.09 18.60
C HIS A 363 20.16 -3.70 17.13
N GLY A 364 19.41 -2.65 16.79
CA GLY A 364 19.23 -2.17 15.41
C GLY A 364 19.84 -0.78 15.19
N SER A 365 19.34 -0.09 14.16
CA SER A 365 19.76 1.26 13.80
C SER A 365 19.05 2.39 14.57
N GLY A 366 18.25 2.07 15.59
CA GLY A 366 17.41 3.06 16.29
C GLY A 366 16.17 3.52 15.50
N GLU A 367 15.77 2.75 14.48
CA GLU A 367 14.67 3.04 13.57
C GLU A 367 13.63 1.91 13.60
N LEU A 368 12.34 2.26 13.50
CA LEU A 368 11.24 1.34 13.26
C LEU A 368 10.48 1.81 12.01
N ARG A 369 10.15 0.90 11.09
CA ARG A 369 9.36 1.20 9.89
C ARG A 369 8.02 0.49 9.92
N LEU A 370 6.93 1.24 10.04
CA LEU A 370 5.58 0.72 9.96
C LEU A 370 5.25 0.34 8.50
N THR A 371 4.59 -0.80 8.33
CA THR A 371 4.26 -1.33 6.99
C THR A 371 2.76 -1.23 6.68
N PRO A 372 2.36 -1.18 5.39
CA PRO A 372 0.94 -1.19 5.01
C PRO A 372 0.27 -2.56 5.19
N TRP A 373 1.04 -3.61 5.51
CA TRP A 373 0.55 -4.92 5.90
C TRP A 373 0.53 -5.13 7.42
N ARG A 374 0.50 -4.04 8.21
CA ARG A 374 0.35 -4.04 9.67
C ARG A 374 1.50 -4.76 10.39
N GLY A 375 2.71 -4.56 9.88
CA GLY A 375 3.94 -4.99 10.51
C GLY A 375 4.88 -3.84 10.80
N ILE A 376 6.04 -4.21 11.33
CA ILE A 376 7.14 -3.31 11.69
C ILE A 376 8.43 -3.95 11.18
N VAL A 377 9.23 -3.16 10.49
CA VAL A 377 10.60 -3.52 10.11
C VAL A 377 11.58 -2.85 11.06
N LEU A 378 12.54 -3.61 11.57
CA LEU A 378 13.63 -3.16 12.44
C LEU A 378 14.95 -3.29 11.67
N PRO A 379 15.52 -2.20 11.13
CA PRO A 379 16.76 -2.26 10.37
C PRO A 379 18.02 -2.36 11.24
N GLY A 380 19.13 -2.77 10.62
CA GLY A 380 20.49 -2.58 11.17
C GLY A 380 20.91 -3.60 12.24
N LEU A 381 20.24 -4.76 12.33
CA LEU A 381 20.61 -5.78 13.30
C LEU A 381 21.86 -6.55 12.87
N PRO A 382 22.84 -6.80 13.74
CA PRO A 382 23.93 -7.72 13.46
C PRO A 382 23.39 -9.11 13.14
N ALA A 383 23.81 -9.69 12.00
CA ALA A 383 23.33 -10.98 11.51
C ALA A 383 23.44 -12.10 12.58
N ALA A 384 24.51 -12.08 13.38
CA ALA A 384 24.75 -13.03 14.45
C ALA A 384 23.68 -13.03 15.57
N THR A 385 22.97 -11.92 15.76
CA THR A 385 21.97 -11.75 16.84
C THR A 385 20.53 -11.75 16.33
N ALA A 386 20.34 -11.61 15.02
CA ALA A 386 19.04 -11.45 14.38
C ALA A 386 18.08 -12.61 14.71
N ALA A 387 18.55 -13.85 14.58
CA ALA A 387 17.73 -15.04 14.88
C ALA A 387 17.27 -15.08 16.35
N ALA A 388 18.18 -14.83 17.30
CA ALA A 388 17.83 -14.83 18.73
C ALA A 388 16.82 -13.71 19.07
N ARG A 389 16.94 -12.55 18.43
CA ARG A 389 15.98 -11.44 18.59
C ARG A 389 14.62 -11.78 17.96
N LEU A 390 14.62 -12.40 16.79
CA LEU A 390 13.39 -12.88 16.16
C LEU A 390 12.66 -13.91 17.05
N THR A 391 13.39 -14.84 17.68
CA THR A 391 12.81 -15.77 18.67
C THR A 391 12.19 -15.06 19.87
N ALA A 392 12.84 -14.03 20.41
CA ALA A 392 12.29 -13.25 21.52
C ALA A 392 11.01 -12.49 21.13
N LEU A 393 10.96 -11.93 19.93
CA LEU A 393 9.76 -11.27 19.39
C LEU A 393 8.63 -12.28 19.17
N SER A 394 8.94 -13.48 18.66
CA SER A 394 7.99 -14.58 18.50
C SER A 394 7.39 -15.01 19.85
N ALA A 395 8.23 -15.15 20.88
CA ALA A 395 7.79 -15.49 22.24
C ALA A 395 6.88 -14.41 22.87
N ALA A 396 7.00 -13.16 22.43
CA ALA A 396 6.09 -12.07 22.79
C ALA A 396 4.78 -12.05 21.99
N GLY A 397 4.55 -13.04 21.13
CA GLY A 397 3.32 -13.19 20.33
C GLY A 397 3.31 -12.40 19.03
N LEU A 398 4.46 -11.90 18.57
CA LEU A 398 4.57 -11.28 17.24
C LEU A 398 4.66 -12.35 16.15
N VAL A 399 4.17 -12.03 14.96
CA VAL A 399 4.26 -12.93 13.80
C VAL A 399 5.64 -12.76 13.16
N THR A 400 6.46 -13.80 13.24
CA THR A 400 7.87 -13.75 12.81
C THR A 400 8.21 -14.72 11.69
N ASP A 401 7.26 -15.57 11.29
CA ASP A 401 7.46 -16.62 10.29
C ASP A 401 6.25 -16.73 9.35
N PRO A 402 6.43 -16.90 8.03
CA PRO A 402 5.34 -17.03 7.07
C PRO A 402 4.46 -18.27 7.28
N SER A 403 4.93 -19.29 7.99
CA SER A 403 4.13 -20.47 8.37
C SER A 403 3.12 -20.18 9.50
N SER A 404 3.20 -19.01 10.12
CA SER A 404 2.28 -18.63 11.19
C SER A 404 0.83 -18.56 10.69
N PRO A 405 -0.15 -19.08 11.45
CA PRO A 405 -1.57 -18.97 11.08
C PRO A 405 -2.09 -17.52 11.13
N TRP A 406 -1.32 -16.60 11.72
CA TRP A 406 -1.61 -15.18 11.75
C TRP A 406 -1.10 -14.44 10.51
N TYR A 407 -0.22 -15.07 9.72
CA TYR A 407 0.27 -14.48 8.48
C TYR A 407 -0.87 -14.36 7.46
N ARG A 408 -0.99 -13.18 6.83
CA ARG A 408 -2.09 -12.80 5.92
C ARG A 408 -3.50 -12.75 6.54
N LEU A 409 -3.62 -12.91 7.86
CA LEU A 409 -4.88 -12.73 8.57
C LEU A 409 -5.05 -11.27 9.01
N GLY A 410 -6.14 -10.65 8.59
CA GLY A 410 -6.55 -9.31 8.99
C GLY A 410 -7.93 -9.30 9.63
N ALA A 411 -8.23 -8.22 10.35
CA ALA A 411 -9.57 -7.92 10.82
C ALA A 411 -9.79 -6.40 10.84
N CYS A 412 -11.03 -5.95 10.66
CA CYS A 412 -11.37 -4.59 11.03
C CYS A 412 -11.37 -4.42 12.56
N THR A 413 -11.59 -3.19 13.05
CA THR A 413 -11.64 -2.91 14.50
C THR A 413 -12.60 -3.83 15.26
N GLY A 414 -13.79 -4.08 14.69
CA GLY A 414 -14.79 -4.91 15.36
C GLY A 414 -15.48 -4.21 16.52
N ARG A 415 -16.37 -4.92 17.21
CA ARG A 415 -16.75 -4.55 18.58
C ARG A 415 -15.58 -4.86 19.53
N PRO A 416 -15.49 -4.17 20.68
CA PRO A 416 -16.32 -3.05 21.09
C PRO A 416 -15.98 -1.72 20.38
N GLY A 417 -14.86 -1.62 19.66
CA GLY A 417 -14.34 -0.33 19.15
C GLY A 417 -15.06 0.30 17.95
N CYS A 418 -16.03 -0.39 17.36
CA CYS A 418 -16.82 0.11 16.24
C CYS A 418 -18.29 -0.25 16.41
N ALA A 419 -19.14 0.75 16.64
CA ALA A 419 -20.60 0.59 16.78
C ALA A 419 -21.30 0.03 15.52
N LYS A 420 -20.63 0.12 14.36
CA LYS A 420 -21.16 -0.45 13.10
C LYS A 420 -20.90 -1.96 12.99
N SER A 421 -19.99 -2.49 13.80
CA SER A 421 -19.64 -3.92 13.79
C SER A 421 -20.72 -4.73 14.49
N ARG A 422 -21.08 -5.88 13.91
CA ARG A 422 -22.04 -6.81 14.51
C ARG A 422 -21.44 -7.60 15.68
N THR A 423 -20.19 -8.03 15.51
CA THR A 423 -19.47 -8.92 16.42
C THR A 423 -18.12 -8.35 16.82
N ASP A 424 -17.47 -8.98 17.80
CA ASP A 424 -16.04 -8.78 18.09
C ASP A 424 -15.23 -9.67 17.15
N VAL A 425 -15.03 -9.20 15.92
CA VAL A 425 -14.34 -9.98 14.88
C VAL A 425 -12.90 -10.33 15.24
N ARG A 426 -12.25 -9.59 16.14
CA ARG A 426 -10.87 -9.86 16.55
C ARG A 426 -10.82 -11.00 17.56
N ALA A 427 -11.73 -11.00 18.52
CA ALA A 427 -11.90 -12.14 19.43
C ALA A 427 -12.32 -13.40 18.67
N ASP A 428 -13.27 -13.28 17.73
CA ASP A 428 -13.75 -14.41 16.93
C ASP A 428 -12.65 -15.00 16.03
N ALA A 429 -11.87 -14.15 15.35
CA ALA A 429 -10.72 -14.60 14.55
C ALA A 429 -9.67 -15.30 15.43
N THR A 430 -9.41 -14.78 16.63
CA THR A 430 -8.47 -15.39 17.58
C THR A 430 -8.94 -16.76 18.05
N ALA A 431 -10.22 -16.89 18.38
CA ALA A 431 -10.83 -18.16 18.78
C ALA A 431 -10.78 -19.18 17.63
N ALA A 432 -11.06 -18.76 16.40
CA ALA A 432 -11.01 -19.64 15.22
C ALA A 432 -9.60 -20.20 14.98
N ILE A 433 -8.56 -19.36 15.08
CA ILE A 433 -7.16 -19.79 14.99
C ILE A 433 -6.80 -20.74 16.13
N GLY A 434 -7.15 -20.41 17.37
CA GLY A 434 -6.84 -21.23 18.54
C GLY A 434 -7.51 -22.61 18.53
N ALA A 435 -8.72 -22.71 17.96
CA ALA A 435 -9.43 -23.97 17.82
C ALA A 435 -8.99 -24.81 16.60
N GLY A 436 -8.12 -24.26 15.73
CA GLY A 436 -7.81 -24.86 14.43
C GLY A 436 -9.04 -25.04 13.54
N ALA A 437 -10.11 -24.27 13.81
CA ALA A 437 -11.45 -24.55 13.33
C ALA A 437 -11.73 -23.92 11.96
N PRO A 438 -12.58 -24.55 11.12
CA PRO A 438 -13.28 -23.86 10.06
C PRO A 438 -13.98 -22.59 10.54
N VAL A 439 -13.99 -21.57 9.68
CA VAL A 439 -14.83 -20.39 9.85
C VAL A 439 -16.30 -20.84 9.99
N PRO A 440 -17.05 -20.43 11.03
CA PRO A 440 -18.41 -20.91 11.25
C PRO A 440 -19.36 -20.48 10.13
N HIS A 441 -20.12 -21.45 9.59
CA HIS A 441 -21.23 -21.34 8.61
C HIS A 441 -20.89 -21.02 7.14
N THR A 442 -19.84 -21.62 6.58
CA THR A 442 -19.63 -21.66 5.11
C THR A 442 -19.51 -23.09 4.55
N PRO A 443 -19.73 -23.32 3.23
CA PRO A 443 -19.48 -24.59 2.54
C PRO A 443 -17.99 -24.99 2.49
N VAL A 444 -17.11 -24.21 3.10
CA VAL A 444 -15.67 -24.44 3.15
C VAL A 444 -15.36 -24.97 4.54
N ALA A 445 -15.01 -26.25 4.63
CA ALA A 445 -14.95 -27.04 5.85
C ALA A 445 -13.70 -26.78 6.71
N SER A 446 -12.79 -25.89 6.28
CA SER A 446 -11.64 -25.43 7.06
C SER A 446 -11.05 -24.14 6.49
N LEU A 447 -10.41 -23.32 7.34
CA LEU A 447 -9.46 -22.29 6.86
C LEU A 447 -8.34 -22.91 6.00
N ARG A 448 -8.08 -24.22 6.17
CA ARG A 448 -7.09 -24.99 5.40
C ARG A 448 -7.52 -25.34 3.97
N ASP A 449 -8.83 -25.30 3.68
CA ASP A 449 -9.38 -25.65 2.36
C ASP A 449 -9.52 -24.43 1.44
N LEU A 450 -9.19 -23.24 1.95
CA LEU A 450 -9.13 -22.01 1.18
C LEU A 450 -7.86 -22.03 0.31
N PRO A 451 -7.86 -21.43 -0.89
CA PRO A 451 -6.65 -21.32 -1.70
C PRO A 451 -5.53 -20.71 -0.84
N VAL A 452 -4.50 -21.52 -0.59
CA VAL A 452 -3.53 -21.45 0.53
C VAL A 452 -2.65 -20.19 0.51
N HIS A 453 -2.94 -19.25 -0.39
CA HIS A 453 -2.15 -18.06 -0.66
C HIS A 453 -2.95 -16.76 -0.57
N LEU A 454 -4.29 -16.79 -0.46
CA LEU A 454 -5.06 -15.55 -0.38
C LEU A 454 -5.09 -14.99 1.05
N PRO A 455 -4.95 -13.66 1.23
CA PRO A 455 -5.23 -13.03 2.51
C PRO A 455 -6.66 -13.28 2.98
N VAL A 456 -6.84 -13.46 4.29
CA VAL A 456 -8.15 -13.62 4.93
C VAL A 456 -8.43 -12.38 5.77
N HIS A 457 -9.60 -11.76 5.61
CA HIS A 457 -9.97 -10.55 6.33
C HIS A 457 -11.32 -10.70 7.03
N TRP A 458 -11.34 -10.53 8.35
CA TRP A 458 -12.55 -10.57 9.16
C TRP A 458 -13.22 -9.20 9.23
N SER A 459 -14.44 -9.14 8.70
CA SER A 459 -15.21 -7.91 8.52
C SER A 459 -16.42 -7.89 9.45
N GLY A 460 -16.49 -6.90 10.33
CA GLY A 460 -17.62 -6.77 11.26
C GLY A 460 -18.91 -6.20 10.64
N CYS A 461 -18.80 -5.63 9.44
CA CYS A 461 -19.92 -5.12 8.65
C CYS A 461 -19.53 -4.95 7.18
N GLU A 462 -20.51 -4.65 6.33
CA GLU A 462 -20.36 -4.47 4.87
C GLU A 462 -19.32 -3.41 4.45
N ARG A 463 -18.89 -2.53 5.35
CA ARG A 463 -17.84 -1.54 5.05
C ARG A 463 -16.45 -2.16 4.88
N ARG A 464 -16.22 -3.38 5.37
CA ARG A 464 -14.97 -4.15 5.21
C ARG A 464 -13.70 -3.31 5.49
N CYS A 465 -13.75 -2.48 6.54
CA CYS A 465 -12.70 -1.49 6.76
C CYS A 465 -11.34 -2.16 6.93
N GLY A 466 -10.32 -1.63 6.23
CA GLY A 466 -8.95 -2.13 6.31
C GLY A 466 -8.72 -3.48 5.62
N HIS A 467 -9.61 -3.90 4.71
CA HIS A 467 -9.39 -5.06 3.87
C HIS A 467 -8.08 -4.91 3.06
N PRO A 468 -7.39 -6.01 2.73
CA PRO A 468 -6.19 -5.99 1.90
C PRO A 468 -6.52 -5.57 0.45
N HIS A 469 -5.50 -5.11 -0.28
CA HIS A 469 -5.59 -4.86 -1.72
C HIS A 469 -5.48 -6.19 -2.51
N GLY A 470 -5.87 -6.18 -3.78
CA GLY A 470 -5.88 -7.38 -4.61
C GLY A 470 -7.05 -8.30 -4.26
N THR A 471 -6.94 -9.59 -4.58
CA THR A 471 -7.95 -10.61 -4.27
C THR A 471 -7.78 -11.12 -2.84
N TRP A 472 -8.88 -11.29 -2.09
CA TRP A 472 -8.83 -11.79 -0.72
C TRP A 472 -10.08 -12.59 -0.35
N ILE A 473 -10.05 -13.25 0.80
CA ILE A 473 -11.18 -13.97 1.38
C ILE A 473 -11.78 -13.09 2.48
N ASP A 474 -13.02 -12.65 2.29
CA ASP A 474 -13.77 -11.86 3.25
C ASP A 474 -14.60 -12.77 4.14
N VAL A 475 -14.36 -12.72 5.45
CA VAL A 475 -15.14 -13.38 6.51
C VAL A 475 -16.03 -12.32 7.16
N LEU A 476 -17.24 -12.17 6.62
CA LEU A 476 -18.15 -11.09 6.97
C LEU A 476 -19.15 -11.53 8.05
N ALA A 477 -19.24 -10.77 9.13
CA ALA A 477 -20.28 -10.92 10.13
C ALA A 477 -21.66 -10.51 9.56
N THR A 478 -22.63 -11.42 9.63
CA THR A 478 -24.04 -11.24 9.27
C THR A 478 -24.93 -11.45 10.50
N PRO A 479 -26.25 -11.19 10.43
CA PRO A 479 -27.15 -11.52 11.53
C PRO A 479 -27.18 -13.02 11.88
N GLU A 480 -26.86 -13.90 10.93
CA GLU A 480 -26.93 -15.36 11.06
C GLU A 480 -25.58 -16.02 11.40
N GLY A 481 -24.51 -15.24 11.58
CA GLY A 481 -23.15 -15.76 11.83
C GLY A 481 -22.11 -15.12 10.91
N TYR A 482 -21.22 -15.93 10.34
CA TYR A 482 -20.21 -15.47 9.39
C TYR A 482 -20.48 -16.02 7.99
N ARG A 483 -20.19 -15.21 6.98
CA ARG A 483 -20.16 -15.62 5.57
C ARG A 483 -18.74 -15.42 5.03
N ALA A 484 -18.10 -16.49 4.57
CA ALA A 484 -16.84 -16.40 3.84
C ALA A 484 -17.10 -16.30 2.32
N SER A 485 -16.37 -15.43 1.63
CA SER A 485 -16.42 -15.29 0.16
C SER A 485 -15.10 -14.80 -0.40
N VAL A 486 -14.75 -15.18 -1.62
CA VAL A 486 -13.61 -14.59 -2.34
C VAL A 486 -14.06 -13.27 -2.95
N VAL A 487 -13.36 -12.19 -2.61
CA VAL A 487 -13.57 -10.86 -3.17
C VAL A 487 -12.46 -10.56 -4.17
N GLN A 488 -12.87 -10.31 -5.41
CA GLN A 488 -12.01 -9.81 -6.48
C GLN A 488 -12.38 -8.34 -6.72
N PRO A 489 -11.48 -7.38 -6.46
CA PRO A 489 -11.73 -5.99 -6.82
C PRO A 489 -11.87 -5.90 -8.35
N PRO A 490 -12.72 -4.99 -8.86
CA PRO A 490 -12.86 -4.82 -10.30
C PRO A 490 -11.49 -4.54 -10.92
N HIS A 491 -11.10 -5.35 -11.90
CA HIS A 491 -9.93 -5.07 -12.73
C HIS A 491 -10.11 -3.69 -13.38
N ALA A 492 -9.02 -2.93 -13.51
CA ALA A 492 -8.97 -1.92 -14.56
C ALA A 492 -9.33 -2.63 -15.89
N PRO A 493 -10.23 -2.07 -16.71
CA PRO A 493 -10.60 -2.71 -17.97
C PRO A 493 -9.33 -2.96 -18.78
N PRO A 494 -9.20 -4.12 -19.46
CA PRO A 494 -8.10 -4.33 -20.38
C PRO A 494 -8.10 -3.19 -21.41
N ALA A 495 -6.90 -2.70 -21.76
CA ALA A 495 -6.76 -1.71 -22.81
C ALA A 495 -7.54 -2.18 -24.05
N PRO A 496 -8.28 -1.29 -24.73
CA PRO A 496 -8.96 -1.66 -25.98
C PRO A 496 -7.91 -2.26 -26.91
N HIS A 497 -8.19 -3.46 -27.42
CA HIS A 497 -7.34 -4.12 -28.41
C HIS A 497 -7.00 -3.11 -29.49
N ALA A 498 -5.70 -2.96 -29.78
CA ALA A 498 -5.27 -2.19 -30.94
C ALA A 498 -6.07 -2.67 -32.16
N PRO A 499 -6.69 -1.77 -32.95
CA PRO A 499 -7.34 -2.19 -34.18
C PRO A 499 -6.32 -2.94 -35.04
N PRO A 500 -6.73 -4.01 -35.75
CA PRO A 500 -5.82 -4.78 -36.58
C PRO A 500 -5.06 -3.83 -37.51
N ALA A 501 -3.75 -4.03 -37.60
CA ALA A 501 -2.89 -3.23 -38.47
C ALA A 501 -3.49 -3.16 -39.88
N PRO A 502 -3.49 -1.98 -40.53
CA PRO A 502 -3.95 -1.88 -41.91
C PRO A 502 -3.12 -2.84 -42.78
N PRO A 503 -3.73 -3.49 -43.79
CA PRO A 503 -3.04 -4.45 -44.64
C PRO A 503 -1.81 -3.79 -45.28
N ALA A 504 -0.70 -4.53 -45.28
CA ALA A 504 0.56 -4.08 -45.86
C ALA A 504 0.35 -3.62 -47.32
N PRO A 505 0.97 -2.51 -47.75
CA PRO A 505 0.89 -2.08 -49.14
C PRO A 505 1.46 -3.17 -50.06
N PRO A 506 0.87 -3.37 -51.26
CA PRO A 506 1.32 -4.39 -52.18
C PRO A 506 2.78 -4.16 -52.58
N ALA A 507 3.56 -5.25 -52.61
CA ALA A 507 4.96 -5.23 -52.99
C ALA A 507 5.15 -4.59 -54.38
N PRO A 508 6.21 -3.80 -54.58
CA PRO A 508 6.51 -3.20 -55.88
C PRO A 508 6.72 -4.30 -56.93
N GLN A 509 5.97 -4.21 -58.03
CA GLN A 509 6.11 -5.11 -59.17
C GLN A 509 7.53 -5.01 -59.72
N GLU A 510 8.28 -6.12 -59.69
CA GLU A 510 9.53 -6.26 -60.43
C GLU A 510 9.21 -6.13 -61.93
N THR A 511 9.61 -5.00 -62.51
CA THR A 511 9.69 -4.83 -63.96
C THR A 511 10.71 -5.81 -64.51
N ARG A 512 10.24 -6.87 -65.16
CA ARG A 512 11.08 -7.77 -65.95
C ARG A 512 11.49 -7.06 -67.25
N PRO A 513 12.79 -6.92 -67.56
CA PRO A 513 13.21 -6.39 -68.85
C PRO A 513 13.03 -7.45 -69.96
N GLN A 514 12.26 -7.05 -70.98
CA GLN A 514 11.97 -7.64 -72.30
C GLN A 514 11.61 -9.13 -72.39
#